data_AF-A0A7V9JJL1-F1
#
_entry.id   AF-A0A7V9JJL1-F1
#
_cell.length_a   1.000
_cell.length_b   1.000
_cell.length_c   1.000
_cell.angle_alpha   90.00
_cell.angle_beta   90.00
_cell.angle_gamma   90.00
#
_symmetry.space_group_name_H-M   'P 1'
#
loop_
_entity.id
_entity.type
_entity.pdbx_description
1 polymer ?
#
loop_
_entity_poly.entity_id
_entity_poly.type
_entity_poly.pdbx_seq_one_letter_code
_entity_poly.pdbx_strand_id
1 'polypeptide(L)'
;MLPTTTEPSATAGVVRARRRRGSFPALRAALAAATVGALVLAGALLPLDDALVVENAIGLAVFALATNLLLGFGGLVSFGQAAFYGSGAYVVMLVWQHWGWSFWAGFALAPLVGAVLALGIGLIALRTRQLYFALLTLAFTQLAYVLAQQQHEFTGGDNGLFGDVLPRWLADARQGYMFTLAVAVVCALLLWRIVNSPFGLVLRATRENRDRMEALGVNVFRHQLGAFVISGAFCAVAGALFVVHTQSAYPQLLEWTKSGEPILMAVIGGMFAFLGPVVGAFVYTLGHQWLVQHTAHWQLVLGAVLLGVVLLRPDGLAGLASSRPWRRLRSRNGGDE
;
A
#
# COMPACT_ATOMS: atom_id res chain seq x y z
N MET A 1 -19.78 57.20 52.39
CA MET A 1 -20.07 57.34 50.95
C MET A 1 -18.75 57.26 50.19
N LEU A 2 -18.42 56.10 49.61
CA LEU A 2 -17.44 55.95 48.53
C LEU A 2 -17.94 54.82 47.61
N PRO A 3 -17.73 54.92 46.29
CA PRO A 3 -18.58 54.29 45.30
C PRO A 3 -18.12 52.88 44.92
N THR A 4 -19.10 52.07 44.55
CA THR A 4 -18.99 50.74 43.96
C THR A 4 -18.32 50.78 42.59
N THR A 5 -17.23 50.05 42.40
CA THR A 5 -16.78 49.58 41.08
C THR A 5 -16.96 48.07 41.03
N THR A 6 -18.06 47.66 40.42
CA THR A 6 -18.32 46.29 39.99
C THR A 6 -17.38 45.93 38.85
N GLU A 7 -16.48 44.96 39.04
CA GLU A 7 -15.82 44.28 37.92
C GLU A 7 -16.87 43.54 37.09
N PRO A 8 -16.84 43.63 35.73
CA PRO A 8 -17.69 42.81 34.91
C PRO A 8 -17.11 41.39 34.86
N SER A 9 -17.91 40.43 35.33
CA SER A 9 -17.72 39.00 35.14
C SER A 9 -17.35 38.69 33.69
N ALA A 10 -16.14 38.19 33.47
CA ALA A 10 -15.70 37.63 32.21
C ALA A 10 -16.55 36.39 31.88
N THR A 11 -17.63 36.61 31.13
CA THR A 11 -18.47 35.56 30.57
C THR A 11 -17.60 34.65 29.71
N ALA A 12 -17.56 33.38 30.12
CA ALA A 12 -16.96 32.27 29.39
C ALA A 12 -17.37 32.32 27.91
N GLY A 13 -16.42 32.70 27.07
CA GLY A 13 -16.50 32.55 25.63
C GLY A 13 -16.47 31.07 25.29
N VAL A 14 -17.63 30.41 25.36
CA VAL A 14 -17.83 29.09 24.75
C VAL A 14 -17.61 29.28 23.25
N VAL A 15 -16.38 28.99 22.80
CA VAL A 15 -16.04 28.84 21.39
C VAL A 15 -16.90 27.70 20.85
N ARG A 16 -18.09 28.05 20.37
CA ARG A 16 -18.94 27.15 19.59
C ARG A 16 -18.15 26.81 18.33
N ALA A 17 -17.44 25.69 18.38
CA ALA A 17 -16.82 25.07 17.22
C ALA A 17 -17.93 24.81 16.20
N ARG A 18 -18.07 25.73 15.25
CA ARG A 18 -19.01 25.63 14.15
C ARG A 18 -18.61 24.39 13.36
N ARG A 19 -19.29 23.26 13.60
CA ARG A 19 -19.21 22.04 12.78
C ARG A 19 -19.66 22.40 11.37
N ARG A 20 -18.76 22.97 10.57
CA ARG A 20 -18.88 22.97 9.12
C ARG A 20 -18.68 21.51 8.70
N ARG A 21 -19.78 20.74 8.69
CA ARG A 21 -19.91 19.52 7.90
C ARG A 21 -19.77 19.94 6.44
N GLY A 22 -18.53 20.12 5.99
CA GLY A 22 -18.23 20.39 4.60
C GLY A 22 -18.62 19.17 3.79
N SER A 23 -19.51 19.36 2.82
CA SER A 23 -19.99 18.40 1.81
C SER A 23 -18.88 17.87 0.87
N PHE A 24 -17.61 18.06 1.21
CA PHE A 24 -16.42 17.71 0.44
C PHE A 24 -15.98 16.23 0.45
N PRO A 25 -16.40 15.32 1.36
CA PRO A 25 -15.94 13.93 1.28
C PRO A 25 -16.60 13.20 0.10
N ALA A 26 -17.86 13.50 -0.23
CA ALA A 26 -18.58 12.86 -1.33
C ALA A 26 -18.02 13.26 -2.71
N LEU A 27 -17.66 14.54 -2.90
CA LEU A 27 -17.05 15.02 -4.16
C LEU A 27 -15.63 14.45 -4.37
N ARG A 28 -14.84 14.33 -3.30
CA ARG A 28 -13.50 13.71 -3.36
C ARG A 28 -13.57 12.19 -3.51
N ALA A 29 -14.63 11.55 -2.98
CA ALA A 29 -14.94 10.14 -3.22
C ALA A 29 -15.34 9.90 -4.67
N ALA A 30 -16.23 10.73 -5.21
CA ALA A 30 -16.69 10.66 -6.59
C ALA A 30 -15.55 10.93 -7.58
N LEU A 31 -14.67 11.89 -7.28
CA LEU A 31 -13.48 12.16 -8.09
C LEU A 31 -12.45 11.04 -8.00
N ALA A 32 -12.19 10.46 -6.81
CA ALA A 32 -11.30 9.31 -6.67
C ALA A 32 -11.84 8.07 -7.40
N ALA A 33 -13.14 7.79 -7.27
CA ALA A 33 -13.83 6.72 -7.99
C ALA A 33 -13.87 6.97 -9.51
N ALA A 34 -14.03 8.22 -9.95
CA ALA A 34 -13.99 8.60 -11.36
C ALA A 34 -12.55 8.51 -11.93
N THR A 35 -11.52 8.82 -11.16
CA THR A 35 -10.12 8.66 -11.61
C THR A 35 -9.66 7.22 -11.63
N VAL A 36 -10.12 6.37 -10.68
CA VAL A 36 -9.92 4.92 -10.75
C VAL A 36 -10.71 4.38 -11.94
N GLY A 37 -11.97 4.77 -12.12
CA GLY A 37 -12.79 4.42 -13.29
C GLY A 37 -12.16 4.85 -14.62
N ALA A 38 -11.50 6.02 -14.69
CA ALA A 38 -10.84 6.52 -15.89
C ALA A 38 -9.51 5.82 -16.20
N LEU A 39 -8.70 5.49 -15.18
CA LEU A 39 -7.50 4.66 -15.35
C LEU A 39 -7.86 3.22 -15.78
N VAL A 40 -8.99 2.72 -15.28
CA VAL A 40 -9.57 1.43 -15.65
C VAL A 40 -10.13 1.43 -17.07
N LEU A 41 -10.82 2.51 -17.48
CA LEU A 41 -11.34 2.66 -18.83
C LEU A 41 -10.22 2.86 -19.87
N ALA A 42 -9.14 3.55 -19.49
CA ALA A 42 -7.94 3.70 -20.32
C ALA A 42 -7.20 2.37 -20.50
N GLY A 43 -7.16 1.52 -19.46
CA GLY A 43 -6.63 0.15 -19.55
C GLY A 43 -7.49 -0.79 -20.40
N ALA A 44 -8.82 -0.60 -20.40
CA ALA A 44 -9.75 -1.38 -21.21
C ALA A 44 -9.75 -1.03 -22.72
N LEU A 45 -9.10 0.08 -23.10
CA LEU A 45 -8.93 0.53 -24.49
C LEU A 45 -7.58 0.15 -25.10
N LEU A 46 -6.69 -0.50 -24.33
CA LEU A 46 -5.41 -0.99 -24.85
C LEU A 46 -5.61 -2.34 -25.60
N PRO A 47 -4.83 -2.60 -26.66
CA PRO A 47 -4.90 -3.86 -27.41
C PRO A 47 -4.73 -5.08 -26.50
N LEU A 48 -5.40 -6.20 -26.83
CA LEU A 48 -5.41 -7.43 -26.03
C LEU A 48 -4.01 -8.03 -25.81
N ASP A 49 -3.04 -7.69 -26.66
CA ASP A 49 -1.64 -8.14 -26.53
C ASP A 49 -0.97 -7.58 -25.26
N ASP A 50 -1.44 -6.42 -24.75
CA ASP A 50 -0.95 -5.78 -23.53
C ASP A 50 -1.81 -6.11 -22.29
N ALA A 51 -2.90 -6.87 -22.43
CA ALA A 51 -3.85 -7.11 -21.34
C ALA A 51 -3.20 -7.77 -20.11
N LEU A 52 -2.26 -8.68 -20.34
CA LEU A 52 -1.53 -9.40 -19.29
C LEU A 52 -0.60 -8.46 -18.49
N VAL A 53 0.00 -7.47 -19.16
CA VAL A 53 0.85 -6.44 -18.53
C VAL A 53 -0.01 -5.52 -17.66
N VAL A 54 -1.14 -5.10 -18.20
CA VAL A 54 -2.09 -4.23 -17.50
C VAL A 54 -2.67 -4.95 -16.28
N GLU A 55 -2.98 -6.25 -16.38
CA GLU A 55 -3.42 -7.06 -15.23
C GLU A 55 -2.36 -7.07 -14.11
N ASN A 56 -1.09 -7.33 -14.45
CA ASN A 56 0.00 -7.28 -13.48
C ASN A 56 0.14 -5.89 -12.85
N ALA A 57 0.03 -4.81 -13.65
CA ALA A 57 0.07 -3.45 -13.14
C ALA A 57 -1.07 -3.17 -12.14
N ILE A 58 -2.27 -3.69 -12.37
CA ILE A 58 -3.42 -3.58 -11.46
C ILE A 58 -3.16 -4.35 -10.16
N GLY A 59 -2.64 -5.59 -10.23
CA GLY A 59 -2.27 -6.36 -9.05
C GLY A 59 -1.21 -5.65 -8.20
N LEU A 60 -0.16 -5.13 -8.85
CA LEU A 60 0.89 -4.34 -8.20
C LEU A 60 0.37 -3.00 -7.65
N ALA A 61 -0.65 -2.39 -8.26
CA ALA A 61 -1.29 -1.20 -7.71
C ALA A 61 -1.95 -1.48 -6.35
N VAL A 62 -2.58 -2.65 -6.16
CA VAL A 62 -3.11 -3.06 -4.84
C VAL A 62 -1.97 -3.21 -3.84
N PHE A 63 -0.87 -3.84 -4.24
CA PHE A 63 0.32 -4.01 -3.40
C PHE A 63 0.94 -2.66 -2.98
N ALA A 64 1.02 -1.72 -3.92
CA ALA A 64 1.53 -0.37 -3.69
C ALA A 64 0.59 0.46 -2.80
N LEU A 65 -0.73 0.37 -3.01
CA LEU A 65 -1.72 1.02 -2.16
C LEU A 65 -1.69 0.50 -0.71
N ALA A 66 -1.60 -0.81 -0.54
CA ALA A 66 -1.50 -1.46 0.76
C ALA A 66 -0.25 -0.98 1.50
N THR A 67 0.92 -1.03 0.84
CA THR A 67 2.19 -0.56 1.39
C THR A 67 2.17 0.94 1.70
N ASN A 68 1.52 1.75 0.86
CA ASN A 68 1.40 3.19 1.07
C ASN A 68 0.53 3.56 2.27
N LEU A 69 -0.32 2.67 2.76
CA LEU A 69 -1.02 2.85 4.04
C LEU A 69 -0.03 3.07 5.19
N LEU A 70 1.04 2.29 5.22
CA LEU A 70 2.11 2.39 6.21
C LEU A 70 3.08 3.51 5.90
N LEU A 71 3.55 3.59 4.65
CA LEU A 71 4.58 4.53 4.24
C LEU A 71 4.04 5.97 4.20
N GLY A 72 3.02 6.21 3.39
CA GLY A 72 2.47 7.55 3.14
C GLY A 72 1.66 8.10 4.31
N PHE A 73 0.76 7.29 4.89
CA PHE A 73 -0.13 7.75 5.95
C PHE A 73 0.38 7.43 7.37
N GLY A 74 1.03 6.29 7.57
CA GLY A 74 1.57 5.88 8.85
C GLY A 74 2.97 6.43 9.17
N GLY A 75 3.74 6.86 8.16
CA GLY A 75 5.12 7.31 8.34
C GLY A 75 6.10 6.19 8.71
N LEU A 76 5.74 4.94 8.44
CA LEU A 76 6.52 3.76 8.79
C LEU A 76 7.08 3.15 7.51
N VAL A 77 8.41 3.18 7.37
CA VAL A 77 9.10 2.47 6.29
C VAL A 77 9.27 1.01 6.70
N SER A 78 8.63 0.09 5.99
CA SER A 78 8.71 -1.34 6.24
C SER A 78 9.12 -2.11 4.99
N PHE A 79 10.11 -2.98 5.12
CA PHE A 79 10.49 -3.94 4.08
C PHE A 79 9.85 -5.33 4.32
N GLY A 80 8.78 -5.38 5.12
CA GLY A 80 8.03 -6.58 5.48
C GLY A 80 6.98 -7.03 4.45
N GLN A 81 6.58 -6.14 3.53
CA GLN A 81 5.36 -6.34 2.75
C GLN A 81 5.44 -7.49 1.74
N ALA A 82 6.64 -7.80 1.21
CA ALA A 82 6.87 -8.96 0.36
C ALA A 82 6.58 -10.28 1.07
N ALA A 83 6.87 -10.40 2.37
CA ALA A 83 6.53 -11.59 3.14
C ALA A 83 5.01 -11.86 3.10
N PHE A 84 4.20 -10.80 3.24
CA PHE A 84 2.75 -10.91 3.18
C PHE A 84 2.25 -11.17 1.75
N TYR A 85 2.81 -10.47 0.77
CA TYR A 85 2.51 -10.67 -0.64
C TYR A 85 2.81 -12.11 -1.09
N GLY A 86 4.04 -12.59 -0.90
CA GLY A 86 4.40 -13.95 -1.22
C GLY A 86 3.59 -14.98 -0.43
N SER A 87 3.31 -14.73 0.86
CA SER A 87 2.45 -15.65 1.64
C SER A 87 1.04 -15.77 1.06
N GLY A 88 0.47 -14.69 0.52
CA GLY A 88 -0.83 -14.73 -0.16
C GLY A 88 -0.80 -15.61 -1.41
N ALA A 89 0.25 -15.51 -2.21
CA ALA A 89 0.44 -16.37 -3.38
C ALA A 89 0.62 -17.84 -2.99
N TYR A 90 1.49 -18.11 -2.00
CA TYR A 90 1.74 -19.45 -1.50
C TYR A 90 0.49 -20.08 -0.89
N VAL A 91 -0.31 -19.35 -0.12
CA VAL A 91 -1.55 -19.88 0.47
C VAL A 91 -2.51 -20.38 -0.59
N VAL A 92 -2.70 -19.63 -1.69
CA VAL A 92 -3.58 -20.08 -2.78
C VAL A 92 -3.07 -21.38 -3.40
N MET A 93 -1.77 -21.46 -3.70
CA MET A 93 -1.17 -22.64 -4.33
C MET A 93 -1.13 -23.86 -3.39
N LEU A 94 -0.74 -23.68 -2.13
CA LEU A 94 -0.62 -24.75 -1.14
C LEU A 94 -1.97 -25.37 -0.80
N VAL A 95 -3.00 -24.54 -0.61
CA VAL A 95 -4.38 -25.00 -0.33
C VAL A 95 -4.93 -25.83 -1.48
N TRP A 96 -4.62 -25.42 -2.72
CA TRP A 96 -5.01 -26.18 -3.90
C TRP A 96 -4.24 -27.49 -4.04
N GLN A 97 -2.90 -27.46 -3.92
CA GLN A 97 -2.06 -28.61 -4.23
C GLN A 97 -2.05 -29.68 -3.13
N HIS A 98 -2.04 -29.28 -1.86
CA HIS A 98 -1.97 -30.23 -0.73
C HIS A 98 -3.33 -30.66 -0.22
N TRP A 99 -4.32 -29.75 -0.21
CA TRP A 99 -5.64 -30.04 0.34
C TRP A 99 -6.72 -30.24 -0.73
N GLY A 100 -6.43 -30.01 -2.01
CA GLY A 100 -7.40 -30.14 -3.10
C GLY A 100 -8.56 -29.14 -3.01
N TRP A 101 -8.41 -28.07 -2.23
CA TRP A 101 -9.45 -27.07 -2.04
C TRP A 101 -9.55 -26.16 -3.27
N SER A 102 -10.72 -25.56 -3.46
CA SER A 102 -10.95 -24.65 -4.57
C SER A 102 -10.11 -23.37 -4.46
N PHE A 103 -9.79 -22.75 -5.61
CA PHE A 103 -9.16 -21.43 -5.69
C PHE A 103 -9.83 -20.39 -4.77
N TRP A 104 -11.16 -20.40 -4.70
CA TRP A 104 -11.93 -19.46 -3.88
C TRP A 104 -11.63 -19.58 -2.39
N ALA A 105 -11.42 -20.80 -1.90
CA ALA A 105 -11.04 -21.05 -0.52
C ALA A 105 -9.62 -20.52 -0.24
N GLY A 106 -8.67 -20.77 -1.14
CA GLY A 106 -7.32 -20.21 -1.06
C GLY A 106 -7.31 -18.69 -1.09
N PHE A 107 -8.07 -18.09 -2.01
CA PHE A 107 -8.20 -16.65 -2.18
C PHE A 107 -8.82 -15.98 -0.95
N ALA A 108 -9.83 -16.60 -0.33
CA ALA A 108 -10.43 -16.11 0.91
C ALA A 108 -9.50 -16.25 2.13
N LEU A 109 -8.65 -17.28 2.14
CA LEU A 109 -7.72 -17.55 3.23
C LEU A 109 -6.47 -16.65 3.17
N ALA A 110 -6.02 -16.26 1.98
CA ALA A 110 -4.85 -15.40 1.77
C ALA A 110 -4.82 -14.13 2.64
N PRO A 111 -5.86 -13.26 2.66
CA PRO A 111 -5.85 -12.08 3.52
C PRO A 111 -5.81 -12.40 5.01
N LEU A 112 -6.39 -13.54 5.44
CA LEU A 112 -6.38 -13.95 6.84
C LEU A 112 -4.98 -14.36 7.28
N VAL A 113 -4.28 -15.14 6.46
CA VAL A 113 -2.89 -15.53 6.72
C VAL A 113 -1.97 -14.31 6.70
N GLY A 114 -2.12 -13.43 5.71
CA GLY A 114 -1.39 -12.16 5.66
C GLY A 114 -1.61 -11.29 6.89
N ALA A 115 -2.85 -11.18 7.37
CA ALA A 115 -3.19 -10.45 8.60
C ALA A 115 -2.55 -11.07 9.85
N VAL A 116 -2.58 -12.40 9.97
CA VAL A 116 -1.99 -13.12 11.11
C VAL A 116 -0.47 -12.99 11.12
N LEU A 117 0.19 -13.15 9.97
CA LEU A 117 1.63 -12.94 9.84
C LEU A 117 2.00 -11.49 10.17
N ALA A 118 1.23 -10.53 9.65
CA ALA A 118 1.45 -9.12 9.95
C ALA A 118 1.21 -8.80 11.43
N LEU A 119 0.23 -9.43 12.08
CA LEU A 119 0.02 -9.28 13.51
C LEU A 119 1.23 -9.79 14.30
N GLY A 120 1.71 -10.99 14.00
CA GLY A 120 2.87 -11.59 14.66
C GLY A 120 4.14 -10.76 14.49
N ILE A 121 4.47 -10.40 13.25
CA ILE A 121 5.63 -9.56 12.93
C ILE A 121 5.48 -8.16 13.52
N GLY A 122 4.30 -7.55 13.39
CA GLY A 122 4.02 -6.20 13.87
C GLY A 122 4.10 -6.07 15.39
N LEU A 123 3.66 -7.09 16.14
CA LEU A 123 3.75 -7.11 17.60
C LEU A 123 5.19 -7.00 18.12
N ILE A 124 6.14 -7.57 17.38
CA ILE A 124 7.56 -7.55 17.70
C ILE A 124 8.21 -6.29 17.12
N ALA A 125 8.01 -6.04 15.82
CA ALA A 125 8.73 -5.02 15.09
C ALA A 125 8.40 -3.60 15.54
N LEU A 126 7.12 -3.30 15.83
CA LEU A 126 6.68 -1.95 16.21
C LEU A 126 7.17 -1.48 17.58
N ARG A 127 7.80 -2.36 18.38
CA ARG A 127 8.42 -1.99 19.66
C ARG A 127 9.79 -1.34 19.50
N THR A 128 10.34 -1.33 18.28
CA THR A 128 11.67 -0.80 17.97
C THR A 128 11.61 0.63 17.40
N ARG A 129 12.74 1.33 17.38
CA ARG A 129 12.84 2.66 16.73
C ARG A 129 12.81 2.52 15.21
N GLN A 130 12.45 3.60 14.49
CA GLN A 130 12.13 3.57 13.04
C GLN A 130 13.18 2.85 12.16
N LEU A 131 14.47 3.11 12.34
CA LEU A 131 15.51 2.42 11.55
C LEU A 131 15.57 0.92 11.85
N TYR A 132 15.50 0.55 13.13
CA TYR A 132 15.50 -0.86 13.56
C TYR A 132 14.23 -1.57 13.13
N PHE A 133 13.09 -0.87 13.07
CA PHE A 133 11.84 -1.40 12.54
C PHE A 133 12.01 -1.83 11.07
N ALA A 134 12.61 -0.97 10.24
CA ALA A 134 12.88 -1.30 8.84
C ALA A 134 13.80 -2.53 8.73
N LEU A 135 14.92 -2.55 9.47
CA LEU A 135 15.88 -3.68 9.47
C LEU A 135 15.25 -4.99 9.96
N LEU A 136 14.44 -4.92 11.02
CA LEU A 136 13.78 -6.09 11.58
C LEU A 136 12.70 -6.63 10.62
N THR A 137 11.94 -5.76 9.96
CA THR A 137 10.99 -6.20 8.93
C THR A 137 11.67 -6.79 7.70
N LEU A 138 12.85 -6.28 7.31
CA LEU A 138 13.70 -6.90 6.28
C LEU A 138 14.14 -8.30 6.71
N ALA A 139 14.61 -8.46 7.95
CA ALA A 139 15.03 -9.75 8.48
C ALA A 139 13.89 -10.78 8.48
N PHE A 140 12.66 -10.38 8.86
CA PHE A 140 11.49 -11.26 8.79
C PHE A 140 11.14 -11.68 7.37
N THR A 141 11.24 -10.75 6.41
CA THR A 141 11.05 -11.08 4.99
C THR A 141 12.11 -12.06 4.50
N GLN A 142 13.38 -11.84 4.86
CA GLN A 142 14.46 -12.77 4.50
C GLN A 142 14.29 -14.14 5.16
N LEU A 143 13.80 -14.18 6.40
CA LEU A 143 13.47 -15.43 7.07
C LEU A 143 12.36 -16.18 6.32
N ALA A 144 11.30 -15.49 5.92
CA ALA A 144 10.21 -16.09 5.13
C ALA A 144 10.71 -16.62 3.78
N TYR A 145 11.57 -15.86 3.09
CA TYR A 145 12.24 -16.29 1.87
C TYR A 145 13.04 -17.59 2.07
N VAL A 146 13.94 -17.63 3.06
CA VAL A 146 14.79 -18.81 3.31
C VAL A 146 13.95 -20.03 3.71
N LEU A 147 12.90 -19.83 4.52
CA LEU A 147 11.99 -20.92 4.89
C LEU A 147 11.26 -21.49 3.66
N ALA A 148 10.75 -20.64 2.77
CA ALA A 148 10.12 -21.10 1.54
C ALA A 148 11.11 -21.77 0.57
N GLN A 149 12.36 -21.32 0.56
CA GLN A 149 13.41 -21.89 -0.28
C GLN A 149 13.87 -23.27 0.22
N GLN A 150 13.98 -23.48 1.53
CA GLN A 150 14.48 -24.72 2.10
C GLN A 150 13.44 -25.86 2.10
N GLN A 151 12.14 -25.54 2.15
CA GLN A 151 11.06 -26.51 2.29
C GLN A 151 10.62 -27.11 0.95
N HIS A 152 11.40 -28.05 0.43
CA HIS A 152 11.16 -28.64 -0.89
C HIS A 152 9.81 -29.38 -1.02
N GLU A 153 9.42 -30.14 0.01
CA GLU A 153 8.18 -30.95 -0.04
C GLU A 153 6.90 -30.10 0.08
N PHE A 154 6.97 -29.01 0.85
CA PHE A 154 5.79 -28.19 1.12
C PHE A 154 5.66 -27.04 0.13
N THR A 155 6.68 -26.20 -0.02
CA THR A 155 6.66 -24.98 -0.85
C THR A 155 7.27 -25.17 -2.24
N GLY A 156 7.76 -26.37 -2.58
CA GLY A 156 8.47 -26.62 -3.83
C GLY A 156 9.91 -26.12 -3.83
N GLY A 157 10.39 -25.59 -2.69
CA GLY A 157 11.75 -25.09 -2.52
C GLY A 157 12.14 -24.03 -3.56
N ASP A 158 13.31 -24.18 -4.16
CA ASP A 158 13.83 -23.31 -5.22
C ASP A 158 12.96 -23.27 -6.48
N ASN A 159 12.25 -24.36 -6.78
CA ASN A 159 11.40 -24.42 -7.96
C ASN A 159 10.12 -23.59 -7.75
N GLY A 160 9.60 -23.53 -6.52
CA GLY A 160 8.27 -23.00 -6.25
C GLY A 160 7.15 -23.95 -6.69
N LEU A 161 5.92 -23.43 -6.70
CA LEU A 161 4.69 -24.15 -7.00
C LEU A 161 4.09 -23.62 -8.32
N PHE A 162 3.70 -24.53 -9.21
CA PHE A 162 3.04 -24.23 -10.48
C PHE A 162 1.86 -25.19 -10.69
N GLY A 163 0.81 -24.72 -11.37
CA GLY A 163 -0.27 -25.60 -11.80
C GLY A 163 -1.58 -24.90 -12.17
N ASP A 164 -2.53 -25.68 -12.67
CA ASP A 164 -3.84 -25.19 -13.13
C ASP A 164 -4.82 -24.95 -11.97
N VAL A 165 -4.44 -24.04 -11.06
CA VAL A 165 -5.21 -23.69 -9.86
C VAL A 165 -6.53 -22.97 -10.18
N LEU A 166 -6.59 -22.25 -11.30
CA LEU A 166 -7.75 -21.44 -11.67
C LEU A 166 -8.88 -22.31 -12.24
N PRO A 167 -10.16 -21.99 -11.93
CA PRO A 167 -11.28 -22.52 -12.69
C PRO A 167 -11.14 -22.19 -14.18
N ARG A 168 -11.56 -23.10 -15.07
CA ARG A 168 -11.40 -22.96 -16.54
C ARG A 168 -11.86 -21.63 -17.13
N TRP A 169 -12.91 -21.02 -16.56
CA TRP A 169 -13.42 -19.74 -17.04
C TRP A 169 -12.56 -18.55 -16.59
N LEU A 170 -11.87 -18.67 -15.45
CA LEU A 170 -11.01 -17.63 -14.90
C LEU A 170 -9.58 -17.69 -15.48
N ALA A 171 -9.19 -18.83 -16.03
CA ALA A 171 -7.94 -19.01 -16.77
C ALA A 171 -7.90 -18.27 -18.12
N ASP A 172 -9.06 -17.78 -18.62
CA ASP A 172 -9.09 -16.92 -19.79
C ASP A 172 -8.55 -15.53 -19.45
N ALA A 173 -7.59 -15.02 -20.23
CA ALA A 173 -6.87 -13.77 -19.95
C ALA A 173 -7.82 -12.57 -19.75
N ARG A 174 -8.92 -12.52 -20.52
CA ARG A 174 -9.92 -11.45 -20.37
C ARG A 174 -10.67 -11.55 -19.03
N GLN A 175 -10.99 -12.76 -18.59
CA GLN A 175 -11.72 -13.00 -17.35
C GLN A 175 -10.81 -12.80 -16.13
N GLY A 176 -9.56 -13.27 -16.19
CA GLY A 176 -8.53 -12.98 -15.19
C GLY A 176 -8.34 -11.47 -15.00
N TYR A 177 -8.16 -10.73 -16.10
CA TYR A 177 -8.11 -9.26 -16.08
C TYR A 177 -9.35 -8.63 -15.41
N MET A 178 -10.57 -9.02 -15.81
CA MET A 178 -11.80 -8.46 -15.24
C MET A 178 -11.95 -8.77 -13.75
N PHE A 179 -11.55 -9.97 -13.34
CA PHE A 179 -11.56 -10.38 -11.94
C PHE A 179 -10.55 -9.59 -11.11
N THR A 180 -9.29 -9.53 -11.56
CA THR A 180 -8.21 -8.77 -10.92
C THR A 180 -8.59 -7.30 -10.80
N LEU A 181 -9.20 -6.73 -11.84
CA LEU A 181 -9.75 -5.38 -11.84
C LEU A 181 -10.85 -5.20 -10.79
N ALA A 182 -11.85 -6.09 -10.75
CA ALA A 182 -12.96 -5.99 -9.81
C ALA A 182 -12.46 -6.03 -8.36
N VAL A 183 -11.54 -6.96 -8.05
CA VAL A 183 -10.91 -7.07 -6.72
C VAL A 183 -10.10 -5.81 -6.40
N ALA A 184 -9.30 -5.32 -7.34
CA ALA A 184 -8.48 -4.13 -7.13
C ALA A 184 -9.32 -2.88 -6.83
N VAL A 185 -10.45 -2.70 -7.52
CA VAL A 185 -11.40 -1.62 -7.24
C VAL A 185 -11.97 -1.77 -5.82
N VAL A 186 -12.38 -2.98 -5.42
CA VAL A 186 -12.87 -3.23 -4.05
C VAL A 186 -11.78 -2.91 -3.02
N CYS A 187 -10.55 -3.37 -3.22
CA CYS A 187 -9.43 -3.08 -2.34
C CYS A 187 -9.14 -1.58 -2.25
N ALA A 188 -9.13 -0.88 -3.39
CA ALA A 188 -8.91 0.57 -3.43
C ALA A 188 -10.02 1.33 -2.68
N LEU A 189 -11.30 0.95 -2.86
CA LEU A 189 -12.42 1.57 -2.14
C LEU A 189 -12.35 1.33 -0.63
N LEU A 190 -12.01 0.11 -0.20
CA LEU A 190 -11.83 -0.23 1.21
C LEU A 190 -10.67 0.55 1.84
N LEU A 191 -9.49 0.55 1.19
CA LEU A 191 -8.34 1.33 1.64
C LEU A 191 -8.64 2.83 1.67
N TRP A 192 -9.35 3.35 0.66
CA TRP A 192 -9.80 4.75 0.63
C TRP A 192 -10.71 5.06 1.81
N ARG A 193 -11.64 4.17 2.13
CA ARG A 193 -12.55 4.31 3.27
C ARG A 193 -11.79 4.31 4.61
N ILE A 194 -10.79 3.44 4.76
CA ILE A 194 -9.94 3.33 5.95
C ILE A 194 -9.11 4.61 6.13
N VAL A 195 -8.45 5.08 5.06
CA VAL A 195 -7.60 6.27 5.07
C VAL A 195 -8.39 7.55 5.37
N ASN A 196 -9.65 7.64 4.95
CA ASN A 196 -10.53 8.79 5.23
C ASN A 196 -11.39 8.61 6.49
N SER A 197 -11.20 7.54 7.26
CA SER A 197 -11.86 7.33 8.54
C SER A 197 -11.10 8.01 9.69
N PRO A 198 -11.68 8.08 10.91
CA PRO A 198 -10.96 8.56 12.10
C PRO A 198 -9.65 7.82 12.35
N PHE A 199 -9.57 6.53 12.01
CA PHE A 199 -8.35 5.74 12.10
C PHE A 199 -7.23 6.30 11.21
N GLY A 200 -7.54 6.64 9.96
CA GLY A 200 -6.60 7.26 9.04
C GLY A 200 -6.17 8.68 9.47
N LEU A 201 -7.06 9.44 10.12
CA LEU A 201 -6.72 10.74 10.70
C LEU A 201 -5.71 10.60 11.85
N VAL A 202 -5.93 9.62 12.74
CA VAL A 202 -5.00 9.33 13.83
C VAL A 202 -3.63 8.93 13.29
N LEU A 203 -3.57 8.04 12.30
CA LEU A 203 -2.31 7.64 11.66
C LEU A 203 -1.51 8.83 11.11
N ARG A 204 -2.18 9.73 10.37
CA ARG A 204 -1.55 10.93 9.82
C ARG A 204 -1.03 11.85 10.92
N ALA A 205 -1.81 12.03 11.99
CA ALA A 205 -1.40 12.86 13.12
C ALA A 205 -0.22 12.24 13.89
N THR A 206 -0.21 10.92 14.07
CA THR A 206 0.90 10.17 14.66
C THR A 206 2.18 10.31 13.84
N ARG A 207 2.08 10.32 12.50
CA ARG A 207 3.21 10.55 11.60
C ARG A 207 3.80 11.96 11.75
N GLU A 208 2.96 12.97 11.96
CA GLU A 208 3.43 14.35 12.13
C GLU A 208 4.12 14.58 13.47
N ASN A 209 3.54 14.09 14.57
CA ASN A 209 4.16 14.19 15.88
C ASN A 209 3.64 13.08 16.82
N ARG A 210 4.48 12.06 17.01
CA ARG A 210 4.18 10.91 17.87
C ARG A 210 3.96 11.31 19.32
N ASP A 211 4.86 12.10 19.90
CA ASP A 211 4.85 12.46 21.31
C ASP A 211 3.60 13.27 21.68
N ARG A 212 3.15 14.16 20.76
CA ARG A 212 1.90 14.91 20.91
C ARG A 212 0.69 13.99 20.93
N MET A 213 0.66 12.96 20.09
CA MET A 213 -0.46 12.02 20.05
C MET A 213 -0.50 11.16 21.33
N GLU A 214 0.65 10.77 21.85
CA GLU A 214 0.76 10.05 23.13
C GLU A 214 0.30 10.94 24.31
N ALA A 215 0.66 12.23 24.32
CA ALA A 215 0.20 13.20 25.31
C ALA A 215 -1.34 13.44 25.27
N LEU A 216 -1.96 13.27 24.10
CA LEU A 216 -3.42 13.32 23.93
C LEU A 216 -4.11 12.01 24.34
N GLY A 217 -3.38 11.03 24.88
CA GLY A 217 -3.91 9.74 25.35
C GLY A 217 -4.15 8.72 24.23
N VAL A 218 -3.67 8.97 23.01
CA VAL A 218 -3.82 8.02 21.90
C VAL A 218 -2.79 6.91 22.03
N ASN A 219 -3.26 5.66 22.03
CA ASN A 219 -2.37 4.51 21.96
C ASN A 219 -1.80 4.36 20.54
N VAL A 220 -0.64 4.97 20.30
CA VAL A 220 0.07 4.95 19.01
C VAL A 220 0.36 3.53 18.53
N PHE A 221 0.84 2.67 19.42
CA PHE A 221 1.20 1.29 19.10
C PHE A 221 0.01 0.51 18.50
N ARG A 222 -1.18 0.60 19.11
CA ARG A 222 -2.38 -0.10 18.61
C ARG A 222 -2.80 0.39 17.22
N HIS A 223 -2.68 1.68 16.95
CA HIS A 223 -3.04 2.24 15.64
C HIS A 223 -2.04 1.84 14.55
N GLN A 224 -0.74 1.87 14.87
CA GLN A 224 0.31 1.40 13.97
C GLN A 224 0.22 -0.10 13.72
N LEU A 225 -0.06 -0.90 14.75
CA LEU A 225 -0.28 -2.34 14.62
C LEU A 225 -1.49 -2.64 13.75
N GLY A 226 -2.62 -1.96 13.97
CA GLY A 226 -3.78 -2.08 13.11
C GLY A 226 -3.47 -1.74 11.66
N ALA A 227 -2.69 -0.69 11.39
CA ALA A 227 -2.31 -0.30 10.04
C ALA A 227 -1.41 -1.35 9.39
N PHE A 228 -0.51 -1.96 10.17
CA PHE A 228 0.39 -3.00 9.71
C PHE A 228 -0.35 -4.29 9.36
N VAL A 229 -1.31 -4.70 10.20
CA VAL A 229 -2.19 -5.85 9.94
C VAL A 229 -3.06 -5.64 8.71
N ILE A 230 -3.68 -4.46 8.58
CA ILE A 230 -4.48 -4.10 7.41
C ILE A 230 -3.62 -4.12 6.15
N SER A 231 -2.44 -3.51 6.18
CA SER A 231 -1.48 -3.52 5.06
C SER A 231 -1.14 -4.95 4.66
N GLY A 232 -0.74 -5.80 5.61
CA GLY A 232 -0.39 -7.19 5.34
C GLY A 232 -1.53 -8.01 4.74
N ALA A 233 -2.76 -7.80 5.20
CA ALA A 233 -3.94 -8.45 4.62
C ALA A 233 -4.12 -8.07 3.14
N PHE A 234 -4.05 -6.78 2.81
CA PHE A 234 -4.19 -6.32 1.41
C PHE A 234 -2.99 -6.68 0.54
N CYS A 235 -1.76 -6.74 1.10
CA CYS A 235 -0.59 -7.25 0.40
C CYS A 235 -0.78 -8.74 0.05
N ALA A 236 -1.33 -9.56 0.95
CA ALA A 236 -1.64 -10.95 0.67
C ALA A 236 -2.73 -11.10 -0.40
N VAL A 237 -3.74 -10.22 -0.45
CA VAL A 237 -4.69 -10.19 -1.57
C VAL A 237 -3.99 -9.90 -2.90
N ALA A 238 -3.06 -8.94 -2.93
CA ALA A 238 -2.28 -8.66 -4.13
C ALA A 238 -1.42 -9.86 -4.56
N GLY A 239 -0.88 -10.62 -3.60
CA GLY A 239 -0.20 -11.89 -3.87
C GLY A 239 -1.12 -12.99 -4.40
N ALA A 240 -2.35 -13.07 -3.90
CA ALA A 240 -3.34 -13.99 -4.44
C ALA A 240 -3.76 -13.62 -5.88
N LEU A 241 -3.83 -12.31 -6.18
CA LEU A 241 -4.04 -11.82 -7.56
C LEU A 241 -2.86 -12.13 -8.48
N PHE A 242 -1.63 -12.16 -7.96
CA PHE A 242 -0.47 -12.61 -8.74
C PHE A 242 -0.64 -14.06 -9.24
N VAL A 243 -1.23 -14.94 -8.44
CA VAL A 243 -1.53 -16.32 -8.85
C VAL A 243 -2.58 -16.37 -9.96
N VAL A 244 -3.49 -15.40 -10.03
CA VAL A 244 -4.43 -15.30 -11.17
C VAL A 244 -3.67 -14.99 -12.46
N HIS A 245 -2.65 -14.14 -12.38
CA HIS A 245 -1.84 -13.71 -13.51
C HIS A 245 -0.83 -14.77 -13.99
N THR A 246 -0.17 -15.50 -13.08
CA THR A 246 0.94 -16.42 -13.43
C THR A 246 0.71 -17.88 -13.08
N GLN A 247 -0.37 -18.20 -12.36
CA GLN A 247 -0.67 -19.56 -11.87
C GLN A 247 0.51 -20.22 -11.12
N SER A 248 1.29 -19.40 -10.41
CA SER A 248 2.51 -19.83 -9.74
C SER A 248 2.83 -19.05 -8.47
N ALA A 249 3.59 -19.68 -7.58
CA ALA A 249 4.15 -19.08 -6.38
C ALA A 249 5.59 -19.56 -6.19
N TYR A 250 6.56 -18.64 -6.19
CA TYR A 250 7.98 -18.94 -6.08
C TYR A 250 8.68 -18.09 -4.99
N PRO A 251 9.82 -18.54 -4.42
CA PRO A 251 10.40 -17.91 -3.23
C PRO A 251 10.75 -16.43 -3.39
N GLN A 252 11.13 -15.98 -4.59
CA GLN A 252 11.51 -14.60 -4.87
C GLN A 252 10.37 -13.60 -4.62
N LEU A 253 9.11 -14.05 -4.56
CA LEU A 253 7.97 -13.21 -4.14
C LEU A 253 8.05 -12.80 -2.66
N LEU A 254 8.75 -13.59 -1.84
CA LEU A 254 9.00 -13.35 -0.42
C LEU A 254 10.34 -12.63 -0.18
N GLU A 255 11.10 -12.31 -1.22
CA GLU A 255 12.40 -11.67 -1.07
C GLU A 255 12.25 -10.19 -0.67
N TRP A 256 13.19 -9.68 0.13
CA TRP A 256 13.15 -8.27 0.56
C TRP A 256 13.19 -7.29 -0.61
N THR A 257 13.86 -7.64 -1.71
CA THR A 257 13.93 -6.84 -2.93
C THR A 257 12.53 -6.56 -3.49
N LYS A 258 11.61 -7.54 -3.38
CA LYS A 258 10.21 -7.40 -3.79
C LYS A 258 9.45 -6.36 -2.96
N SER A 259 9.82 -6.15 -1.68
CA SER A 259 9.25 -5.09 -0.83
C SER A 259 9.66 -3.69 -1.28
N GLY A 260 10.74 -3.56 -2.04
CA GLY A 260 11.20 -2.29 -2.59
C GLY A 260 10.29 -1.76 -3.71
N GLU A 261 9.73 -2.65 -4.53
CA GLU A 261 8.86 -2.28 -5.66
C GLU A 261 7.67 -1.37 -5.27
N PRO A 262 6.80 -1.72 -4.29
CA PRO A 262 5.67 -0.87 -3.93
C PRO A 262 6.10 0.46 -3.31
N ILE A 263 7.27 0.52 -2.67
CA ILE A 263 7.85 1.77 -2.16
C ILE A 263 8.25 2.66 -3.33
N LEU A 264 8.92 2.10 -4.35
CA LEU A 264 9.27 2.81 -5.58
C LEU A 264 8.02 3.34 -6.29
N MET A 265 7.00 2.49 -6.45
CA MET A 265 5.71 2.88 -7.04
C MET A 265 5.06 4.03 -6.25
N ALA A 266 5.04 3.95 -4.91
CA ALA A 266 4.50 5.01 -4.08
C ALA A 266 5.28 6.32 -4.21
N VAL A 267 6.61 6.28 -4.29
CA VAL A 267 7.46 7.47 -4.45
C VAL A 267 7.30 8.09 -5.84
N ILE A 268 7.39 7.29 -6.91
CA ILE A 268 7.22 7.74 -8.30
C ILE A 268 5.84 8.38 -8.48
N GLY A 269 4.80 7.69 -8.01
CA GLY A 269 3.43 8.13 -8.13
C GLY A 269 3.03 9.26 -7.18
N GLY A 270 3.73 9.43 -6.06
CA GLY A 270 3.44 10.42 -5.02
C GLY A 270 2.78 9.81 -3.78
N MET A 271 3.57 9.60 -2.73
CA MET A 271 3.16 8.86 -1.53
C MET A 271 2.04 9.55 -0.72
N PHE A 272 1.89 10.87 -0.82
CA PHE A 272 0.87 11.63 -0.10
C PHE A 272 -0.48 11.71 -0.82
N ALA A 273 -0.51 11.34 -2.10
CA ALA A 273 -1.75 11.18 -2.85
C ALA A 273 -2.25 9.74 -2.69
N PHE A 274 -3.54 9.56 -2.39
CA PHE A 274 -4.10 8.22 -2.23
C PHE A 274 -3.93 7.36 -3.49
N LEU A 275 -4.19 7.93 -4.67
CA LEU A 275 -4.02 7.24 -5.95
C LEU A 275 -2.62 7.36 -6.55
N GLY A 276 -1.70 8.05 -5.87
CA GLY A 276 -0.31 8.16 -6.33
C GLY A 276 0.32 6.79 -6.60
N PRO A 277 0.31 5.85 -5.64
CA PRO A 277 0.87 4.51 -5.84
C PRO A 277 0.25 3.73 -7.01
N VAL A 278 -1.02 3.99 -7.36
CA VAL A 278 -1.66 3.37 -8.53
C VAL A 278 -1.01 3.85 -9.81
N VAL A 279 -0.89 5.18 -9.98
CA VAL A 279 -0.18 5.76 -11.13
C VAL A 279 1.26 5.27 -11.18
N GLY A 280 1.93 5.22 -10.03
CA GLY A 280 3.29 4.69 -9.92
C GLY A 280 3.42 3.23 -10.32
N ALA A 281 2.44 2.37 -10.01
CA ALA A 281 2.42 0.97 -10.44
C ALA A 281 2.32 0.84 -11.96
N PHE A 282 1.46 1.63 -12.62
CA PHE A 282 1.38 1.65 -14.08
C PHE A 282 2.69 2.14 -14.73
N VAL A 283 3.24 3.25 -14.23
CA VAL A 283 4.51 3.80 -14.73
C VAL A 283 5.65 2.81 -14.51
N TYR A 284 5.70 2.16 -13.34
CA TYR A 284 6.71 1.15 -13.03
C TYR A 284 6.59 -0.06 -13.96
N THR A 285 5.40 -0.64 -14.13
CA THR A 285 5.22 -1.86 -14.91
C THR A 285 5.48 -1.63 -16.39
N LEU A 286 4.94 -0.56 -16.98
CA LEU A 286 5.16 -0.21 -18.38
C LEU A 286 6.61 0.19 -18.64
N GLY A 287 7.19 0.97 -17.72
CA GLY A 287 8.60 1.33 -17.78
C GLY A 287 9.49 0.09 -17.69
N HIS A 288 9.24 -0.79 -16.72
CA HIS A 288 9.97 -2.04 -16.56
C HIS A 288 9.93 -2.89 -17.83
N GLN A 289 8.76 -3.09 -18.43
CA GLN A 289 8.63 -3.86 -19.67
C GLN A 289 9.43 -3.24 -20.82
N TRP A 290 9.34 -1.91 -21.00
CA TRP A 290 10.10 -1.21 -22.04
C TRP A 290 11.62 -1.31 -21.80
N LEU A 291 12.06 -1.11 -20.55
CA LEU A 291 13.47 -1.16 -20.17
C LEU A 291 14.06 -2.56 -20.37
N VAL A 292 13.37 -3.61 -19.95
CA VAL A 292 13.85 -5.00 -20.09
C VAL A 292 14.00 -5.39 -21.56
N GLN A 293 13.15 -4.87 -22.45
CA GLN A 293 13.26 -5.11 -23.89
C GLN A 293 14.47 -4.40 -24.53
N HIS A 294 14.95 -3.29 -23.96
CA HIS A 294 15.99 -2.45 -24.57
C HIS A 294 17.33 -2.47 -23.82
N THR A 295 17.38 -2.93 -22.57
CA THR A 295 18.57 -2.79 -21.72
C THR A 295 18.68 -3.92 -20.70
N ALA A 296 19.84 -4.60 -20.68
CA ALA A 296 20.12 -5.65 -19.71
C ALA A 296 20.19 -5.14 -18.26
N HIS A 297 20.61 -3.89 -18.06
CA HIS A 297 20.79 -3.24 -16.75
C HIS A 297 19.58 -2.36 -16.36
N TRP A 298 18.36 -2.86 -16.55
CA TRP A 298 17.12 -2.11 -16.28
C TRP A 298 17.02 -1.57 -14.85
N GLN A 299 17.62 -2.26 -13.88
CA GLN A 299 17.66 -1.85 -12.47
C GLN A 299 18.40 -0.51 -12.25
N LEU A 300 19.50 -0.27 -13.00
CA LEU A 300 20.26 0.99 -12.93
C LEU A 300 19.41 2.16 -13.44
N VAL A 301 18.71 1.95 -14.56
CA VAL A 301 17.87 2.98 -15.18
C VAL A 301 16.66 3.30 -14.29
N LEU A 302 16.01 2.30 -13.69
CA LEU A 302 14.95 2.56 -12.71
C LEU A 302 15.45 3.32 -11.47
N GLY A 303 16.63 2.98 -10.95
CA GLY A 303 17.26 3.73 -9.86
C GLY A 303 17.57 5.19 -10.22
N ALA A 304 18.06 5.42 -11.44
CA ALA A 304 18.31 6.76 -11.96
C ALA A 304 17.01 7.57 -12.15
N VAL A 305 15.94 6.94 -12.66
CA VAL A 305 14.61 7.55 -12.79
C VAL A 305 14.05 7.91 -11.43
N LEU A 306 14.14 7.01 -10.44
CA LEU A 306 13.74 7.30 -9.06
C LEU A 306 14.50 8.50 -8.51
N LEU A 307 15.82 8.52 -8.65
CA LEU A 307 16.66 9.63 -8.20
C LEU A 307 16.24 10.94 -8.88
N GLY A 308 15.98 10.90 -10.19
CA GLY A 308 15.45 12.03 -10.94
C GLY A 308 14.11 12.53 -10.40
N VAL A 309 13.16 11.64 -10.15
CA VAL A 309 11.84 12.02 -9.59
C VAL A 309 11.99 12.62 -8.19
N VAL A 310 12.79 12.01 -7.32
CA VAL A 310 13.00 12.49 -5.94
C VAL A 310 13.71 13.85 -5.93
N LEU A 311 14.73 14.06 -6.78
CA LEU A 311 15.48 15.31 -6.85
C LEU A 311 14.69 16.45 -7.50
N LEU A 312 13.88 16.14 -8.52
CA LEU A 312 13.14 17.16 -9.27
C LEU A 312 11.77 17.48 -8.64
N ARG A 313 11.12 16.48 -8.02
CA ARG A 313 9.72 16.56 -7.54
C ARG A 313 9.46 15.68 -6.30
N PRO A 314 9.72 16.18 -5.08
CA PRO A 314 9.46 15.45 -3.83
C PRO A 314 7.97 15.12 -3.58
N ASP A 315 7.03 15.72 -4.33
CA ASP A 315 5.60 15.43 -4.24
C ASP A 315 5.12 14.27 -5.16
N GLY A 316 5.98 13.76 -6.06
CA GLY A 316 5.67 12.70 -7.04
C GLY A 316 4.72 13.12 -8.18
N LEU A 317 4.41 12.18 -9.09
CA LEU A 317 3.65 12.46 -10.32
C LEU A 317 2.19 12.87 -10.07
N ALA A 318 1.51 12.33 -9.06
CA ALA A 318 0.14 12.70 -8.72
C ALA A 318 0.02 14.14 -8.18
N GLY A 319 1.13 14.76 -7.76
CA GLY A 319 1.18 16.17 -7.40
C GLY A 319 0.90 17.12 -8.57
N LEU A 320 1.09 16.68 -9.82
CA LEU A 320 0.83 17.48 -11.04
C LEU A 320 -0.67 17.78 -11.22
N ALA A 321 -1.55 16.86 -10.78
CA ALA A 321 -2.99 17.03 -10.89
C ALA A 321 -3.59 17.86 -9.73
N SER A 322 -2.89 17.97 -8.60
CA SER A 322 -3.33 18.79 -7.47
C SER A 322 -2.60 20.13 -7.48
N SER A 323 -3.28 21.18 -7.96
CA SER A 323 -2.82 22.57 -8.10
C SER A 323 -2.49 23.30 -6.78
N ARG A 324 -1.78 22.68 -5.85
CA ARG A 324 -1.28 23.33 -4.62
C ARG A 324 0.19 23.66 -4.78
N PRO A 325 0.54 24.91 -5.11
CA PRO A 325 1.93 25.32 -5.19
C PRO A 325 2.61 25.16 -3.83
N TRP A 326 3.65 24.33 -3.83
CA TRP A 326 4.65 23.97 -2.81
C TRP A 326 5.26 25.12 -1.96
N ARG A 327 4.84 26.37 -2.17
CA ARG A 327 5.61 27.56 -1.76
C ARG A 327 5.39 28.05 -0.33
N ARG A 328 4.80 27.27 0.60
CA ARG A 328 4.41 27.79 1.94
C ARG A 328 4.87 27.01 3.19
N LEU A 329 5.73 26.00 3.08
CA LEU A 329 6.24 25.30 4.28
C LEU A 329 7.72 25.57 4.60
N ARG A 330 8.44 26.33 3.75
CA ARG A 330 9.86 26.64 3.98
C ARG A 330 10.14 28.04 4.56
N SER A 331 9.11 28.86 4.81
CA SER A 331 9.30 30.24 5.34
C SER A 331 8.89 30.43 6.80
N ARG A 332 8.74 29.36 7.60
CA ARG A 332 8.32 29.48 9.00
C ARG A 332 9.24 28.82 10.03
N ASN A 333 10.38 28.29 9.61
CA ASN A 333 11.43 27.74 10.48
C ASN A 333 12.75 28.54 10.38
N GLY A 334 12.68 29.81 9.99
CA GLY A 334 13.84 30.70 9.82
C GLY A 334 13.61 32.08 10.44
N GLY A 335 13.10 32.10 11.67
CA GLY A 335 12.89 33.32 12.44
C GLY A 335 12.49 32.94 13.84
N ASP A 336 13.48 32.89 14.72
CA ASP A 336 13.46 33.27 16.14
C ASP A 336 14.79 32.74 16.74
N GLU A 337 15.89 33.42 16.37
CA GLU A 337 17.03 33.66 17.27
C GLU A 337 16.76 34.96 18.05
#